data_AF-A0AAF0PBX5-F1
#
_entry.id   AF-A0AAF0PBX5-F1
#
_cell.length_a   1.000
_cell.length_b   1.000
_cell.length_c   1.000
_cell.angle_alpha   90.00
_cell.angle_beta   90.00
_cell.angle_gamma   90.00
#
_symmetry.space_group_name_H-M   'P 1'
#
loop_
_entity.id
_entity.type
_entity.pdbx_description
1 polymer ?
#
loop_
_entity_poly.entity_id
_entity_poly.type
_entity_poly.pdbx_seq_one_letter_code
_entity_poly.pdbx_strand_id
1 'polypeptide(L)'
;MTEFDPEKFEEKYVYYFEELEAAYSEAYQQLHGRYDSTILKAIDRQVLSESEPFYEGNGEFRVELPENPRERVGPAADHEQFDVVLETLVDRIEAELRNQFEFDETE
;
A
#
# COMPACT_ATOMS: atom_id res chain seq x y z
N MET A 1 -16.75 3.02 -9.35
CA MET A 1 -16.17 3.32 -10.67
C MET A 1 -15.90 4.78 -10.66
N THR A 2 -14.63 5.10 -10.46
CA THR A 2 -14.14 6.47 -10.29
C THR A 2 -13.31 6.78 -11.52
N GLU A 3 -13.67 7.84 -12.25
CA GLU A 3 -12.83 8.33 -13.35
C GLU A 3 -11.51 8.84 -12.76
N PHE A 4 -10.43 8.10 -13.00
CA PHE A 4 -9.10 8.48 -12.55
C PHE A 4 -8.60 9.68 -13.34
N ASP A 5 -8.16 10.70 -12.60
CA ASP A 5 -7.63 11.93 -13.14
C ASP A 5 -6.26 12.17 -12.47
N PRO A 6 -5.16 12.15 -13.23
CA PRO A 6 -3.83 12.31 -12.68
C PRO A 6 -3.61 13.69 -12.03
N GLU A 7 -4.32 14.73 -12.48
CA GLU A 7 -4.26 16.06 -11.86
C GLU A 7 -4.94 16.04 -10.49
N LYS A 8 -6.08 15.33 -10.36
CA LYS A 8 -6.74 15.14 -9.06
C LYS A 8 -5.94 14.25 -8.11
N PHE A 9 -5.04 13.41 -8.63
CA PHE A 9 -4.17 12.59 -7.80
C PHE A 9 -3.13 13.42 -7.02
N GLU A 10 -2.80 14.64 -7.49
CA GLU A 10 -2.03 15.59 -6.68
C GLU A 10 -2.75 15.93 -5.36
N GLU A 11 -4.08 15.96 -5.39
CA GLU A 11 -4.96 16.12 -4.24
C GLU A 11 -5.68 14.80 -3.88
N LYS A 12 -4.97 13.66 -3.98
CA LYS A 12 -5.51 12.30 -3.72
C LYS A 12 -6.29 12.14 -2.42
N TYR A 13 -5.89 12.83 -1.34
CA TYR A 13 -6.60 12.78 -0.06
C TYR A 13 -7.92 13.56 -0.05
N VAL A 14 -8.18 14.39 -1.06
CA VAL A 14 -9.44 15.12 -1.23
C VAL A 14 -10.37 14.36 -2.17
N TYR A 15 -9.85 13.83 -3.27
CA TYR A 15 -10.66 13.22 -4.32
C TYR A 15 -10.76 11.70 -4.25
N TYR A 16 -9.75 11.03 -3.69
CA TYR A 16 -9.59 9.56 -3.75
C TYR A 16 -9.31 8.94 -2.37
N PHE A 17 -9.65 9.64 -1.29
CA PHE A 17 -9.37 9.15 0.07
C PHE A 17 -10.00 7.78 0.35
N GLU A 18 -11.25 7.58 -0.08
CA GLU A 18 -11.97 6.32 0.13
C GLU A 18 -11.33 5.17 -0.66
N GLU A 19 -10.90 5.43 -1.89
CA GLU A 19 -10.20 4.46 -2.75
C GLU A 19 -8.82 4.10 -2.21
N LEU A 20 -8.07 5.10 -1.72
CA LEU A 20 -6.79 4.86 -1.03
C LEU A 20 -6.99 4.02 0.22
N GLU A 21 -7.95 4.39 1.09
CA GLU A 21 -8.24 3.65 2.31
C GLU A 21 -8.66 2.20 1.98
N ALA A 22 -9.50 2.02 0.97
CA ALA A 22 -9.92 0.71 0.50
C ALA A 22 -8.74 -0.12 -0.01
N ALA A 23 -7.86 0.43 -0.85
CA ALA A 23 -6.71 -0.28 -1.38
C ALA A 23 -5.77 -0.78 -0.26
N TYR A 24 -5.46 0.08 0.72
CA TYR A 24 -4.64 -0.29 1.86
C TYR A 24 -5.31 -1.36 2.74
N SER A 25 -6.61 -1.20 2.99
CA SER A 25 -7.40 -2.15 3.80
C SER A 25 -7.49 -3.53 3.13
N GLU A 26 -7.77 -3.59 1.83
CA GLU A 26 -7.86 -4.84 1.08
C GLU A 26 -6.50 -5.54 0.99
N ALA A 27 -5.41 -4.80 0.74
CA ALA A 27 -4.05 -5.35 0.75
C ALA A 27 -3.70 -5.98 2.11
N TYR A 28 -4.01 -5.30 3.22
CA TYR A 28 -3.83 -5.85 4.56
C TYR A 28 -4.67 -7.11 4.78
N GLN A 29 -5.96 -7.09 4.40
CA GLN A 29 -6.87 -8.22 4.55
C GLN A 29 -6.44 -9.45 3.76
N GLN A 30 -5.88 -9.27 2.55
CA GLN A 30 -5.37 -10.38 1.73
C GLN A 30 -4.22 -11.14 2.41
N LEU A 31 -3.38 -10.44 3.18
CA LEU A 31 -2.26 -11.01 3.91
C LEU A 31 -2.66 -11.47 5.32
N HIS A 32 -3.75 -10.93 5.84
CA HIS A 32 -4.29 -11.28 7.15
C HIS A 32 -4.62 -12.78 7.21
N GLY A 33 -3.98 -13.50 8.13
CA GLY A 33 -4.11 -14.95 8.29
C GLY A 33 -3.15 -15.79 7.44
N ARG A 34 -2.44 -15.18 6.48
CA ARG A 34 -1.33 -15.83 5.75
C ARG A 34 0.02 -15.61 6.45
N TYR A 35 0.21 -14.41 6.99
CA TYR A 35 1.42 -14.00 7.69
C TYR A 35 1.16 -13.71 9.18
N ASP A 36 2.24 -13.60 9.97
CA ASP A 36 2.13 -13.26 11.38
C ASP A 36 1.49 -11.87 11.56
N SER A 37 0.34 -11.86 12.24
CA SER A 37 -0.43 -10.62 12.46
C SER A 37 0.32 -9.56 13.25
N THR A 38 1.35 -9.94 14.02
CA THR A 38 2.19 -9.02 14.78
C THR A 38 3.02 -8.16 13.83
N ILE A 39 3.67 -8.80 12.85
CA ILE A 39 4.49 -8.13 11.84
C ILE A 39 3.58 -7.30 10.94
N LEU A 40 2.48 -7.89 10.48
CA LEU A 40 1.55 -7.23 9.57
C LEU A 40 1.02 -5.92 10.17
N LYS A 41 0.60 -5.96 11.44
CA LYS A 41 0.14 -4.76 12.17
C LYS A 41 1.26 -3.76 12.47
N ALA A 42 2.49 -4.24 12.69
CA ALA A 42 3.64 -3.36 12.91
C ALA A 42 3.96 -2.58 11.63
N ILE A 43 4.05 -3.26 10.49
CA ILE A 43 4.27 -2.64 9.18
C ILE A 43 3.14 -1.66 8.87
N ASP A 44 1.88 -2.07 9.01
CA ASP A 44 0.72 -1.23 8.74
C ASP A 44 0.74 0.10 9.54
N ARG A 45 0.93 0.00 10.86
CA ARG A 45 0.83 1.17 11.75
C ARG A 45 2.07 2.03 11.81
N GLN A 46 3.24 1.47 11.56
CA GLN A 46 4.51 2.19 11.74
C GLN A 46 5.22 2.48 10.43
N VAL A 47 4.92 1.76 9.35
CA VAL A 47 5.53 1.98 8.03
C VAL A 47 4.50 2.52 7.07
N LEU A 48 3.39 1.80 6.85
CA LEU A 48 2.39 2.19 5.86
C LEU A 48 1.65 3.48 6.23
N SER A 49 1.46 3.74 7.53
CA SER A 49 0.86 5.00 8.01
C SER A 49 1.68 6.26 7.66
N GLU A 50 2.98 6.12 7.37
CA GLU A 50 3.85 7.19 6.88
C GLU A 50 4.21 7.01 5.39
N SER A 51 3.73 5.94 4.76
CA SER A 51 3.94 5.71 3.33
C SER A 51 3.05 6.63 2.51
N GLU A 52 3.49 6.93 1.29
CA GLU A 52 2.72 7.77 0.39
C GLU A 52 2.64 7.13 -1.01
N PRO A 53 1.43 6.95 -1.57
CA PRO A 53 1.25 6.44 -2.92
C PRO A 53 1.44 7.57 -3.94
N PHE A 54 2.20 7.28 -4.99
CA PHE A 54 2.46 8.14 -6.13
C PHE A 54 2.00 7.48 -7.42
N TYR A 55 1.53 8.30 -8.35
CA TYR A 55 1.21 7.85 -9.70
C TYR A 55 2.40 8.15 -10.60
N GLU A 56 3.04 7.11 -11.15
CA GLU A 56 4.20 7.26 -12.05
C GLU A 56 3.79 7.48 -13.52
N GLY A 57 2.49 7.33 -13.83
CA GLY A 57 1.98 7.41 -15.20
C GLY A 57 1.67 6.04 -15.79
N ASN A 58 0.94 6.01 -16.92
CA ASN A 58 0.56 4.79 -17.64
C ASN A 58 -0.17 3.74 -16.78
N GLY A 59 -0.95 4.17 -15.78
CA GLY A 59 -1.64 3.25 -14.87
C GLY A 59 -0.75 2.64 -13.79
N GLU A 60 0.51 3.07 -13.66
CA GLU A 60 1.41 2.57 -12.64
C GLU A 60 1.40 3.44 -11.38
N PHE A 61 1.26 2.76 -10.24
CA PHE A 61 1.35 3.35 -8.91
C PHE A 61 2.57 2.81 -8.21
N ARG A 62 3.19 3.69 -7.42
CA ARG A 62 4.34 3.39 -6.59
C ARG A 62 4.09 3.87 -5.17
N VAL A 63 4.31 3.02 -4.18
CA VAL A 63 4.24 3.43 -2.77
C VAL A 63 5.64 3.78 -2.28
N GLU A 64 5.86 5.05 -1.98
CA GLU A 64 7.10 5.47 -1.32
C GLU A 64 7.02 5.14 0.17
N LEU A 65 7.93 4.29 0.60
CA LEU A 65 8.11 3.93 2.01
C LEU A 65 8.96 4.96 2.72
N PRO A 66 8.75 5.14 4.04
CA PRO A 66 9.54 6.10 4.79
C PRO A 66 10.96 5.57 5.05
N GLU A 67 11.90 6.48 5.31
CA GLU A 67 13.33 6.13 5.49
C GLU A 67 13.54 5.17 6.67
N ASN A 68 14.24 4.05 6.45
CA ASN A 68 14.49 3.01 7.46
C ASN A 68 13.21 2.37 8.05
N PRO A 69 12.42 1.63 7.25
CA PRO A 69 11.18 0.99 7.73
C PRO A 69 11.44 -0.03 8.86
N ARG A 70 12.61 -0.67 8.86
CA ARG A 70 13.02 -1.62 9.92
C ARG A 70 13.19 -0.95 11.29
N GLU A 71 13.77 0.25 11.34
CA GLU A 71 13.97 0.94 12.61
C GLU A 71 12.64 1.38 13.24
N ARG A 72 11.62 1.64 12.41
CA ARG A 72 10.27 2.00 12.88
C ARG A 72 9.55 0.85 13.55
N VAL A 73 9.71 -0.38 13.04
CA VAL A 73 9.01 -1.55 13.58
C VAL A 73 9.70 -2.19 14.80
N GLY A 74 10.89 -1.70 15.15
CA GLY A 74 11.68 -2.17 16.28
C GLY A 74 11.81 -3.70 16.30
N PRO A 75 11.34 -4.41 17.34
CA PRO A 75 11.52 -5.86 17.47
C PRO A 75 10.81 -6.68 16.38
N ALA A 76 9.84 -6.10 15.66
CA ALA A 76 9.21 -6.80 14.54
C ALA A 76 10.10 -6.83 13.28
N ALA A 77 11.13 -5.97 13.17
CA ALA A 77 12.11 -6.03 12.08
C ALA A 77 13.06 -7.22 12.18
N ASP A 78 13.25 -7.76 13.38
CA ASP A 78 14.07 -8.95 13.59
C ASP A 78 13.40 -10.22 13.06
N HIS A 79 12.14 -10.13 12.63
CA HIS A 79 11.44 -11.27 12.06
C HIS A 79 11.92 -11.56 10.64
N GLU A 80 12.25 -12.82 10.36
CA GLU A 80 12.77 -13.27 9.05
C GLU A 80 11.83 -12.97 7.88
N GLN A 81 10.53 -12.89 8.15
CA GLN A 81 9.50 -12.57 7.16
C GLN A 81 9.26 -11.07 6.97
N PHE A 82 9.91 -10.18 7.74
CA PHE A 82 9.63 -8.74 7.71
C PHE A 82 9.71 -8.17 6.29
N ASP A 83 10.85 -8.38 5.61
CA ASP A 83 11.07 -7.81 4.28
C ASP A 83 10.09 -8.41 3.26
N VAL A 84 9.83 -9.72 3.34
CA VAL A 84 8.89 -10.39 2.45
C VAL A 84 7.47 -9.86 2.64
N VAL A 85 7.03 -9.66 3.88
CA VAL A 85 5.69 -9.13 4.19
C VAL A 85 5.59 -7.67 3.75
N LEU A 86 6.64 -6.86 3.97
CA LEU A 86 6.67 -5.46 3.56
C LEU A 86 6.60 -5.32 2.04
N GLU A 87 7.44 -6.04 1.31
CA GLU A 87 7.45 -6.06 -0.16
C GLU A 87 6.08 -6.54 -0.68
N THR A 88 5.58 -7.67 -0.17
CA THR A 88 4.27 -8.19 -0.56
C THR A 88 3.13 -7.20 -0.25
N LEU A 89 3.18 -6.48 0.88
CA LEU A 89 2.18 -5.46 1.20
C LEU A 89 2.21 -4.31 0.19
N VAL A 90 3.40 -3.81 -0.13
CA VAL A 90 3.59 -2.72 -1.10
C VAL A 90 3.08 -3.14 -2.48
N ASP A 91 3.52 -4.29 -2.99
CA ASP A 91 3.05 -4.83 -4.28
C ASP A 91 1.52 -4.97 -4.31
N ARG A 92 0.92 -5.40 -3.19
CA ARG A 92 -0.54 -5.54 -3.08
C ARG A 92 -1.22 -4.20 -3.08
N ILE A 93 -0.72 -3.21 -2.34
CA ILE A 93 -1.30 -1.86 -2.33
C ILE A 93 -1.23 -1.28 -3.74
N GLU A 94 -0.09 -1.38 -4.43
CA GLU A 94 0.05 -0.89 -5.80
C GLU A 94 -0.93 -1.58 -6.76
N ALA A 95 -1.12 -2.89 -6.64
CA ALA A 95 -2.11 -3.63 -7.42
C ALA A 95 -3.56 -3.25 -7.06
N GLU A 96 -3.88 -3.07 -5.79
CA GLU A 96 -5.21 -2.64 -5.36
C GLU A 96 -5.51 -1.22 -5.83
N LEU A 97 -4.53 -0.30 -5.81
CA LEU A 97 -4.67 1.03 -6.39
C LEU A 97 -4.99 0.96 -7.88
N ARG A 98 -4.25 0.12 -8.64
CA ARG A 98 -4.56 -0.14 -10.06
C ARG A 98 -5.99 -0.64 -10.24
N ASN A 99 -6.44 -1.57 -9.39
CA ASN A 99 -7.81 -2.11 -9.43
C ASN A 99 -8.87 -1.05 -9.12
N GLN A 100 -8.68 -0.22 -8.08
CA GLN A 100 -9.64 0.83 -7.72
C GLN A 100 -9.84 1.86 -8.84
N PHE A 101 -8.78 2.12 -9.60
CA PHE A 101 -8.76 3.07 -10.71
C PHE A 101 -8.88 2.40 -12.09
N GLU A 102 -9.23 1.10 -12.13
CA GLU A 102 -9.49 0.35 -13.36
C GLU A 102 -8.30 0.26 -14.34
N PHE A 103 -7.08 0.34 -13.80
CA PHE A 103 -5.82 0.11 -14.54
C PHE A 103 -5.36 -1.35 -14.55
N ASP A 104 -6.06 -2.25 -13.84
CA ASP A 104 -5.89 -3.69 -14.02
C ASP A 104 -6.47 -4.04 -15.40
N GLU A 105 -5.59 -4.02 -16.41
CA GLU A 105 -5.91 -4.33 -17.80
C GLU A 105 -6.67 -5.65 -17.86
N THR A 106 -7.98 -5.54 -17.96
CA THR A 106 -8.83 -6.67 -18.33
C THR A 106 -8.62 -6.92 -19.82
N GLU A 107 -7.60 -7.71 -20.18
CA GLU A 107 -7.53 -8.42 -21.47
C GLU A 107 -7.32 -9.92 -21.28
#